data_AF-W2SSZ8-F1
#
_entry.id   AF-W2SSZ8-F1
#
_cell.length_a   1.000
_cell.length_b   1.000
_cell.length_c   1.000
_cell.angle_alpha   90.00
_cell.angle_beta   90.00
_cell.angle_gamma   90.00
#
_symmetry.space_group_name_H-M   'P 1'
#
loop_
_entity.id
_entity.type
_entity.pdbx_description
1 polymer ?
#
loop_
_entity_poly.entity_id
_entity_poly.type
_entity_poly.pdbx_seq_one_letter_code
_entity_poly.pdbx_strand_id
1 'polypeptide(L)'
;RFTPFLGAVFLILIVFGLEEPKRGQIEHAEIEPSTMWEDLKYFMKVRTYVLSTLGFTFVVFCTGSASWWTPLMMTYAYGIQHNIDDVPKDEVAHISIVFGVITCCAGIIGIIAGSTIAQAWREGNWCFRASHRADPFVCAAGSFFAAPFFFLALIVGSHSLNFAWVFMFLAVTSMCFNFAVNMDML
;
A
#
# COMPACT_ATOMS: atom_id res chain seq x y z
N ARG A 1 4.07 -13.94 -19.31
CA ARG A 1 3.74 -12.62 -19.93
C ARG A 1 2.32 -12.69 -20.49
N PHE A 2 1.30 -12.61 -19.64
CA PHE A 2 -0.14 -12.69 -20.00
C PHE A 2 -0.84 -11.32 -20.02
N THR A 3 -0.11 -10.28 -19.57
CA THR A 3 -0.57 -8.90 -19.44
C THR A 3 -1.06 -8.24 -20.74
N PRO A 4 -0.46 -8.45 -21.94
CA PRO A 4 -0.92 -7.77 -23.14
C PRO A 4 -2.27 -8.31 -23.68
N PHE A 5 -2.53 -9.61 -23.53
CA PHE A 5 -3.80 -10.21 -23.97
C PHE A 5 -4.96 -9.76 -23.09
N LEU A 6 -4.76 -9.84 -21.76
CA LEU A 6 -5.78 -9.39 -20.81
C LEU A 6 -6.03 -7.87 -20.94
N GLY A 7 -4.98 -7.09 -21.19
CA GLY A 7 -5.09 -5.66 -21.47
C GLY A 7 -5.91 -5.35 -22.72
N ALA A 8 -5.75 -6.12 -23.80
CA ALA A 8 -6.55 -5.96 -25.02
C ALA A 8 -8.05 -6.26 -24.78
N VAL A 9 -8.36 -7.29 -23.98
CA VAL A 9 -9.75 -7.61 -23.61
C VAL A 9 -10.38 -6.48 -22.80
N PHE A 10 -9.67 -5.91 -21.82
CA PHE A 10 -10.16 -4.75 -21.07
C PHE A 10 -10.35 -3.50 -21.95
N LEU A 11 -9.47 -3.27 -22.93
CA LEU A 11 -9.59 -2.15 -23.86
C LEU A 11 -10.86 -2.26 -24.71
N ILE A 12 -11.15 -3.47 -25.21
CA ILE A 12 -12.39 -3.77 -25.95
C ILE A 12 -13.61 -3.53 -25.03
N LEU A 13 -13.57 -4.01 -23.79
CA LEU A 13 -14.65 -3.80 -22.83
C LEU A 13 -14.89 -2.32 -22.50
N ILE A 14 -13.85 -1.50 -22.42
CA ILE A 14 -13.98 -0.05 -22.20
C ILE A 14 -14.62 0.61 -23.42
N VAL A 15 -14.12 0.32 -24.62
CA VAL A 15 -14.61 0.95 -25.86
C VAL A 15 -16.08 0.61 -26.15
N PHE A 16 -16.50 -0.62 -25.88
CA PHE A 16 -17.86 -1.08 -26.20
C PHE A 16 -18.82 -1.11 -25.02
N GLY A 17 -18.31 -1.20 -23.78
CA GLY A 17 -19.12 -1.32 -22.57
C GLY A 17 -19.22 -0.04 -21.74
N LEU A 18 -18.31 0.92 -21.92
CA LEU A 18 -18.35 2.20 -21.23
C LEU A 18 -18.88 3.27 -22.18
N GLU A 19 -20.17 3.56 -22.08
CA GLU A 19 -20.75 4.72 -22.76
C GLU A 19 -20.26 5.97 -22.03
N GLU A 20 -19.41 6.77 -22.68
CA GLU A 20 -18.94 8.03 -22.12
C GLU A 20 -20.14 8.97 -21.93
N PRO A 21 -20.53 9.29 -20.68
CA PRO A 21 -21.60 10.26 -20.47
C PRO A 21 -21.15 11.60 -21.03
N LYS A 22 -22.08 12.38 -21.58
CA LYS A 22 -21.74 13.73 -22.06
C LYS A 22 -21.16 14.52 -20.89
N ARG A 23 -19.95 15.02 -21.06
CA ARG A 23 -19.19 15.77 -20.05
C ARG A 23 -20.07 16.87 -19.44
N GLY A 24 -20.30 16.80 -18.12
CA GLY A 24 -21.17 17.73 -17.39
C GLY A 24 -22.63 17.29 -17.19
N GLN A 25 -23.06 16.10 -17.65
CA GLN A 25 -24.47 15.66 -17.48
C GLN A 25 -24.91 15.39 -16.04
N ILE A 26 -23.96 15.18 -15.12
CA ILE A 26 -24.23 14.88 -13.71
C ILE A 26 -23.82 16.05 -12.80
N GLU A 27 -23.07 17.03 -13.33
CA GLU A 27 -22.58 18.17 -12.58
C GLU A 27 -23.64 19.28 -12.57
N HIS A 28 -24.52 19.27 -11.57
CA HIS A 28 -25.30 20.45 -11.16
C HIS A 28 -24.42 21.49 -10.42
N ALA A 29 -23.10 21.40 -10.53
CA ALA A 29 -22.16 22.32 -9.91
C ALA A 29 -21.92 23.49 -10.86
N GLU A 30 -22.11 24.72 -10.38
CA GLU A 30 -21.59 25.91 -11.05
C GLU A 30 -20.06 25.79 -11.09
N ILE A 31 -19.52 25.38 -12.24
CA ILE A 31 -18.07 25.30 -12.44
C ILE A 31 -17.57 26.74 -12.54
N GLU A 32 -17.03 27.24 -11.44
CA GLU A 32 -16.30 28.50 -11.45
C GLU A 32 -15.06 28.31 -12.34
N PRO A 33 -14.83 29.15 -13.36
CA PRO A 33 -13.72 28.97 -14.28
C PRO A 33 -12.40 29.27 -13.55
N SER A 34 -11.75 28.25 -13.03
CA SER A 34 -10.40 28.34 -12.46
C SER A 34 -9.35 27.92 -13.47
N THR A 35 -8.15 28.47 -13.34
CA THR A 35 -6.98 27.94 -14.04
C THR A 35 -6.29 26.86 -13.19
N MET A 36 -5.72 25.84 -13.83
CA MET A 36 -4.99 24.75 -13.14
C MET A 36 -3.91 25.25 -12.16
N TRP A 37 -3.35 26.43 -12.41
CA TRP A 37 -2.37 27.06 -11.54
C TRP A 37 -2.98 27.65 -10.26
N GLU A 38 -4.19 28.18 -10.34
CA GLU A 38 -4.95 28.68 -9.19
C GLU A 38 -5.39 27.53 -8.29
N ASP A 39 -5.83 26.41 -8.88
CA ASP A 39 -6.19 25.20 -8.15
C ASP A 39 -4.98 24.60 -7.43
N LEU A 40 -3.82 24.52 -8.10
CA LEU A 40 -2.59 24.04 -7.46
C LEU A 40 -2.17 24.95 -6.29
N LYS A 41 -2.25 26.27 -6.46
CA LYS A 41 -1.99 27.23 -5.38
C LYS A 41 -2.99 27.09 -4.24
N TYR A 42 -4.24 26.77 -4.53
CA TYR A 42 -5.26 26.52 -3.53
C TYR A 42 -4.92 25.26 -2.72
N PHE A 43 -4.62 24.14 -3.37
CA PHE A 43 -4.24 22.90 -2.69
C PHE A 43 -3.01 23.07 -1.79
N MET A 44 -2.01 23.85 -2.20
CA MET A 44 -0.84 24.14 -1.36
C MET A 44 -1.16 24.94 -0.09
N LYS A 45 -2.27 25.68 -0.04
CA LYS A 45 -2.72 26.39 1.18
C LYS A 45 -3.39 25.45 2.18
N VAL A 46 -3.94 24.33 1.71
CA VAL A 46 -4.64 23.36 2.56
C VAL A 46 -3.60 22.48 3.26
N ARG A 47 -3.34 22.75 4.55
CA ARG A 47 -2.32 22.03 5.34
C ARG A 47 -2.56 20.52 5.40
N THR A 48 -3.82 20.09 5.52
CA THR A 48 -4.18 18.67 5.54
C THR A 48 -3.75 17.97 4.26
N TYR A 49 -4.04 18.58 3.10
CA TYR A 49 -3.65 18.06 1.80
C TYR A 49 -2.13 17.91 1.68
N VAL A 50 -1.38 18.95 2.06
CA VAL A 50 0.10 18.91 2.00
C VAL A 50 0.67 17.83 2.92
N LEU A 51 0.20 17.74 4.16
CA LEU A 51 0.71 16.76 5.13
C LEU A 51 0.36 15.31 4.74
N SER A 52 -0.86 15.06 4.27
CA SER A 52 -1.28 13.73 3.81
C SER A 52 -0.52 13.30 2.55
N THR A 53 -0.35 14.21 1.59
CA THR A 53 0.42 13.91 0.37
C THR A 53 1.89 13.64 0.68
N LEU A 54 2.51 14.43 1.56
CA LEU A 54 3.89 14.19 2.00
C LEU A 54 4.01 12.85 2.74
N GLY A 55 3.11 12.58 3.70
CA GLY A 55 3.08 11.32 4.44
C GLY A 55 2.94 10.11 3.52
N PHE A 56 2.01 10.17 2.57
CA PHE A 56 1.81 9.11 1.58
C PHE A 56 3.03 8.93 0.67
N THR A 57 3.69 10.02 0.27
CA THR A 57 4.95 9.96 -0.51
C THR A 57 6.03 9.19 0.25
N PHE A 58 6.20 9.42 1.56
CA PHE A 58 7.14 8.65 2.38
C PHE A 58 6.76 7.16 2.46
N VAL A 59 5.48 6.85 2.61
CA VAL A 59 4.99 5.45 2.63
C VAL A 59 5.27 4.74 1.31
N VAL A 60 4.99 5.40 0.18
CA VAL A 60 5.27 4.86 -1.16
C VAL A 60 6.77 4.66 -1.36
N PHE A 61 7.60 5.62 -0.93
CA PHE A 61 9.06 5.48 -0.97
C PHE A 61 9.55 4.28 -0.15
N CYS A 62 9.07 4.12 1.09
CA CYS A 62 9.39 2.98 1.93
C CYS A 62 8.94 1.65 1.29
N THR A 63 7.75 1.61 0.72
CA THR A 63 7.20 0.41 0.04
C THR A 63 8.02 0.05 -1.20
N GLY A 64 8.42 1.04 -1.99
CA GLY A 64 9.29 0.85 -3.16
C GLY A 64 10.68 0.36 -2.76
N SER A 65 11.27 0.95 -1.73
CA SER A 65 12.54 0.49 -1.16
C SER A 65 12.44 -0.95 -0.65
N ALA A 66 11.41 -1.27 0.15
CA ALA A 66 11.19 -2.61 0.65
C ALA A 66 11.02 -3.64 -0.48
N SER A 67 10.32 -3.29 -1.56
CA SER A 67 10.12 -4.18 -2.71
C SER A 67 11.44 -4.56 -3.40
N TRP A 68 12.43 -3.66 -3.39
CA TRP A 68 13.74 -3.91 -3.95
C TRP A 68 14.67 -4.67 -2.99
N TRP A 69 14.70 -4.26 -1.72
CA TRP A 69 15.67 -4.77 -0.75
C TRP A 69 15.23 -6.05 -0.02
N THR A 70 13.92 -6.30 0.12
CA THR A 70 13.43 -7.47 0.88
C THR A 70 13.79 -8.81 0.24
N PRO A 71 13.63 -9.02 -1.09
CA PRO A 71 14.03 -10.28 -1.71
C PRO A 71 15.53 -10.55 -1.51
N LEU A 72 16.36 -9.51 -1.66
CA LEU A 72 17.80 -9.59 -1.46
C LEU A 72 18.14 -9.93 0.00
N MET A 73 17.49 -9.27 0.96
CA MET A 73 17.62 -9.57 2.38
C MET A 73 17.27 -11.04 2.68
N MET A 74 16.19 -11.56 2.11
CA MET A 74 15.78 -12.96 2.29
C MET A 74 16.77 -13.94 1.66
N THR A 75 17.38 -13.60 0.52
CA THR A 75 18.45 -14.43 -0.06
C THR A 75 19.69 -14.49 0.83
N TYR A 76 20.10 -13.37 1.43
CA TYR A 76 21.23 -13.37 2.37
C TYR A 76 20.91 -14.13 3.66
N ALA A 77 19.69 -13.97 4.19
CA ALA A 77 19.21 -14.73 5.34
C ALA A 77 19.26 -16.24 5.07
N TYR A 78 18.85 -16.68 3.88
CA TYR A 78 18.89 -18.07 3.47
C TYR A 78 20.34 -18.61 3.37
N GLY A 79 21.25 -17.83 2.78
CA GLY A 79 22.67 -18.17 2.67
C GLY A 79 23.36 -18.34 4.02
N ILE A 80 23.06 -17.44 4.98
CA ILE A 80 23.56 -17.54 6.37
C ILE A 80 23.03 -18.82 7.04
N GLN A 81 21.76 -19.15 6.86
CA GLN A 81 21.15 -20.33 7.50
C GLN A 81 21.73 -21.65 6.97
N HIS A 82 22.07 -21.70 5.68
CA HIS A 82 22.61 -22.91 5.02
C HIS A 82 24.14 -22.93 4.92
N ASN A 83 24.84 -21.89 5.41
CA ASN A 83 26.29 -21.71 5.28
C ASN A 83 26.79 -21.82 3.82
N ILE A 84 26.08 -21.17 2.89
CA ILE A 84 26.43 -21.13 1.47
C ILE A 84 26.73 -19.68 1.07
N ASP A 85 27.89 -19.45 0.46
CA ASP A 85 28.33 -18.11 0.05
C ASP A 85 27.59 -17.58 -1.20
N ASP A 86 27.22 -18.47 -2.12
CA ASP A 86 26.48 -18.12 -3.35
C ASP A 86 25.17 -18.92 -3.44
N VAL A 87 24.05 -18.21 -3.32
CA VAL A 87 22.72 -18.81 -3.37
C VAL A 87 22.36 -19.10 -4.85
N PRO A 88 21.98 -20.34 -5.20
CA PRO A 88 21.65 -20.69 -6.57
C PRO A 88 20.52 -19.80 -7.11
N LYS A 89 20.61 -19.43 -8.39
CA LYS A 89 19.64 -18.53 -9.05
C LYS A 89 18.20 -19.03 -8.99
N ASP A 90 18.02 -20.35 -8.95
CA ASP A 90 16.71 -21.01 -8.85
C ASP A 90 16.05 -20.70 -7.50
N GLU A 91 16.81 -20.68 -6.41
CA GLU A 91 16.32 -20.33 -5.07
C GLU A 91 16.04 -18.84 -4.95
N VAL A 92 16.87 -17.99 -5.55
CA VAL A 92 16.63 -16.54 -5.61
C VAL A 92 15.30 -16.24 -6.32
N ALA A 93 15.03 -16.94 -7.42
CA ALA A 93 13.75 -16.83 -8.13
C ALA A 93 12.58 -17.32 -7.26
N HIS A 94 12.75 -18.45 -6.56
CA HIS A 94 11.73 -18.98 -5.66
C HIS A 94 11.40 -18.00 -4.51
N ILE A 95 12.42 -17.45 -3.83
CA ILE A 95 12.27 -16.43 -2.77
C ILE A 95 11.55 -15.19 -3.30
N SER A 96 11.87 -14.75 -4.51
CA SER A 96 11.23 -13.59 -5.14
C SER A 96 9.75 -13.84 -5.45
N ILE A 97 9.40 -15.04 -5.90
CA ILE A 97 8.01 -15.45 -6.14
C ILE A 97 7.24 -15.52 -4.82
N VAL A 98 7.82 -16.14 -3.79
CA VAL A 98 7.20 -16.23 -2.45
C VAL A 98 6.95 -14.83 -1.87
N PHE A 99 7.94 -13.94 -1.95
CA PHE A 99 7.78 -12.53 -1.55
C PHE A 99 6.68 -11.83 -2.35
N GLY A 100 6.61 -12.06 -3.67
CA GLY A 100 5.58 -11.49 -4.53
C GLY A 100 4.17 -11.93 -4.10
N VAL A 101 3.96 -13.23 -3.89
CA VAL A 101 2.67 -13.77 -3.44
C VAL A 101 2.28 -13.21 -2.07
N ILE A 102 3.20 -13.21 -1.11
CA ILE A 102 2.98 -12.66 0.22
C ILE A 102 2.61 -11.17 0.14
N THR A 103 3.31 -10.40 -0.68
CA THR A 103 3.06 -8.97 -0.87
C THR A 103 1.69 -8.70 -1.48
N CYS A 104 1.28 -9.51 -2.47
CA CYS A 104 -0.06 -9.40 -3.05
C CYS A 104 -1.15 -9.71 -2.02
N CYS A 105 -1.01 -10.81 -1.25
CA CYS A 105 -1.96 -11.17 -0.20
C CYS A 105 -2.01 -10.11 0.90
N ALA A 106 -0.84 -9.65 1.37
CA ALA A 106 -0.71 -8.59 2.38
C ALA A 106 -1.34 -7.28 1.91
N GLY A 107 -1.20 -6.94 0.62
CA GLY A 107 -1.83 -5.76 0.03
C GLY A 107 -3.35 -5.81 0.07
N ILE A 108 -3.94 -6.92 -0.38
CA ILE A 108 -5.41 -7.11 -0.36
C ILE A 108 -5.93 -7.08 1.08
N ILE A 109 -5.31 -7.85 1.97
CA ILE A 109 -5.71 -7.92 3.38
C ILE A 109 -5.52 -6.55 4.05
N GLY A 110 -4.43 -5.84 3.73
CA GLY A 110 -4.14 -4.50 4.22
C GLY A 110 -5.22 -3.49 3.84
N ILE A 111 -5.65 -3.48 2.59
CA ILE A 111 -6.69 -2.53 2.13
C ILE A 111 -8.03 -2.81 2.81
N ILE A 112 -8.43 -4.09 2.89
CA ILE A 112 -9.70 -4.49 3.52
C ILE A 112 -9.66 -4.21 5.03
N ALA A 113 -8.59 -4.61 5.72
CA ALA A 113 -8.45 -4.38 7.14
C ALA A 113 -8.34 -2.87 7.47
N GLY A 114 -7.58 -2.10 6.68
CA GLY A 114 -7.42 -0.67 6.88
C GLY A 114 -8.74 0.09 6.76
N SER A 115 -9.51 -0.17 5.70
CA SER A 115 -10.83 0.44 5.48
C SER A 115 -11.84 0.02 6.56
N THR A 116 -11.92 -1.26 6.89
CA THR A 116 -12.86 -1.74 7.93
C THR A 116 -12.54 -1.20 9.32
N ILE A 117 -11.26 -1.11 9.70
CA ILE A 117 -10.84 -0.53 10.98
C ILE A 117 -11.15 0.97 11.02
N ALA A 118 -10.87 1.70 9.93
CA ALA A 118 -11.16 3.12 9.84
C ALA A 118 -12.67 3.42 9.92
N GLN A 119 -13.49 2.66 9.19
CA GLN A 119 -14.96 2.76 9.23
C GLN A 119 -15.52 2.40 10.61
N ALA A 120 -15.07 1.29 11.21
CA ALA A 120 -15.52 0.89 12.54
C ALA A 120 -15.20 1.95 13.61
N TRP A 121 -14.02 2.57 13.55
CA TRP A 121 -13.64 3.66 14.47
C TRP A 121 -14.46 4.92 14.18
N ARG A 122 -14.69 5.27 12.91
CA ARG A 122 -15.50 6.42 12.52
C ARG A 122 -16.94 6.32 13.02
N GLU A 123 -17.54 5.13 12.95
CA GLU A 123 -18.90 4.82 13.43
C GLU A 123 -18.98 4.61 14.94
N GLY A 124 -17.83 4.46 15.63
CA GLY A 124 -17.78 4.24 17.08
C GLY A 124 -18.14 2.82 17.52
N ASN A 125 -18.01 1.84 16.63
CA ASN A 125 -18.15 0.42 16.95
C ASN A 125 -16.84 -0.17 17.53
N TRP A 126 -16.93 -1.31 18.22
CA TRP A 126 -15.76 -2.10 18.63
C TRP A 126 -14.73 -1.38 19.54
N CYS A 127 -15.21 -0.67 20.56
CA CYS A 127 -14.45 -0.05 21.68
C CYS A 127 -13.87 1.36 21.46
N PHE A 128 -14.06 2.01 20.30
CA PHE A 128 -13.61 3.38 20.08
C PHE A 128 -14.75 4.40 20.12
N ARG A 129 -14.49 5.62 20.62
CA ARG A 129 -15.42 6.74 20.46
C ARG A 129 -15.41 7.20 19.01
N ALA A 130 -16.60 7.44 18.46
CA ALA A 130 -16.77 8.02 17.13
C ALA A 130 -15.89 9.27 16.98
N SER A 131 -15.00 9.24 15.99
CA SER A 131 -14.04 10.31 15.73
C SER A 131 -13.93 10.56 14.25
N HIS A 132 -14.15 11.80 13.84
CA HIS A 132 -13.96 12.23 12.45
C HIS A 132 -12.48 12.22 12.02
N ARG A 133 -11.54 12.00 12.95
CA ARG A 133 -10.10 11.88 12.67
C ARG A 133 -9.61 10.44 12.70
N ALA A 134 -10.51 9.46 12.68
CA ALA A 134 -10.17 8.03 12.72
C ALA A 134 -9.18 7.65 11.61
N ASP A 135 -9.43 8.14 10.39
CA ASP A 135 -8.62 7.89 9.21
C ASP A 135 -7.11 8.23 9.45
N PRO A 136 -6.72 9.48 9.77
CA PRO A 136 -5.33 9.80 10.10
C PRO A 136 -4.70 8.94 11.22
N PHE A 137 -5.48 8.55 12.23
CA PHE A 137 -4.95 7.76 13.35
C PHE A 137 -4.66 6.30 12.95
N VAL A 138 -5.51 5.69 12.12
CA VAL A 138 -5.27 4.34 11.59
C VAL A 138 -4.04 4.33 10.68
N CYS A 139 -3.92 5.33 9.82
CA CYS A 139 -2.74 5.55 8.97
C CYS A 139 -1.45 5.71 9.81
N ALA A 140 -1.48 6.56 10.84
CA ALA A 140 -0.34 6.77 11.73
C ALA A 140 0.03 5.49 12.50
N ALA A 141 -0.96 4.76 13.03
CA ALA A 141 -0.73 3.51 13.73
C ALA A 141 -0.13 2.44 12.80
N GLY A 142 -0.69 2.28 11.60
CA GLY A 142 -0.17 1.34 10.59
C GLY A 142 1.28 1.64 10.21
N SER A 143 1.61 2.91 10.01
CA SER A 143 2.99 3.34 9.72
C SER A 143 3.93 3.13 10.92
N PHE A 144 3.44 3.40 12.14
CA PHE A 144 4.21 3.21 13.37
C PHE A 144 4.51 1.73 13.63
N PHE A 145 3.55 0.83 13.43
CA PHE A 145 3.74 -0.62 13.61
C PHE A 145 4.52 -1.29 12.48
N ALA A 146 4.51 -0.73 11.28
CA ALA A 146 5.31 -1.26 10.17
C ALA A 146 6.82 -1.26 10.51
N ALA A 147 7.33 -0.19 11.10
CA ALA A 147 8.75 -0.05 11.43
C ALA A 147 9.30 -1.16 12.36
N PRO A 148 8.71 -1.45 13.54
CA PRO A 148 9.18 -2.54 14.40
C PRO A 148 8.99 -3.91 13.75
N PHE A 149 7.96 -4.13 12.94
CA PHE A 149 7.80 -5.41 12.24
C PHE A 149 8.86 -5.63 11.17
N PHE A 150 9.24 -4.59 10.42
CA PHE A 150 10.39 -4.67 9.50
C PHE A 150 11.69 -4.97 10.24
N PHE A 151 11.92 -4.31 11.38
CA PHE A 151 13.11 -4.55 12.19
C PHE A 151 13.16 -5.96 12.79
N LEU A 152 12.02 -6.47 13.26
CA LEU A 152 11.91 -7.84 13.74
C LEU A 152 12.10 -8.85 12.61
N ALA A 153 11.59 -8.59 11.41
CA ALA A 153 11.80 -9.45 10.25
C ALA A 153 13.29 -9.56 9.89
N LEU A 154 14.05 -8.46 9.99
CA LEU A 154 15.50 -8.43 9.78
C LEU A 154 16.25 -9.31 10.80
N ILE A 155 15.97 -9.14 12.09
CA ILE A 155 16.64 -9.89 13.16
C ILE A 155 16.29 -11.37 13.11
N VAL A 156 15.01 -11.69 12.94
CA VAL A 156 14.52 -13.07 12.95
C VAL A 156 14.92 -13.81 11.66
N GLY A 157 15.14 -13.09 10.56
CA GLY A 157 15.60 -13.64 9.29
C GLY A 157 16.88 -14.47 9.39
N SER A 158 17.85 -14.05 10.22
CA SER A 158 19.11 -14.79 10.39
C SER A 158 18.94 -16.12 11.14
N HIS A 159 17.88 -16.26 11.95
CA HIS A 159 17.62 -17.45 12.74
C HIS A 159 16.62 -18.39 12.07
N SER A 160 15.57 -17.83 11.46
CA SER A 160 14.47 -18.61 10.90
C SER A 160 13.73 -17.86 9.79
N LEU A 161 13.80 -18.38 8.56
CA LEU A 161 13.07 -17.81 7.43
C LEU A 161 11.55 -17.78 7.63
N ASN A 162 10.97 -18.84 8.19
CA ASN A 162 9.50 -18.96 8.34
C ASN A 162 8.90 -17.82 9.17
N PHE A 163 9.51 -17.50 10.31
CA PHE A 163 9.04 -16.39 11.15
C PHE A 163 9.30 -15.03 10.49
N ALA A 164 10.41 -14.89 9.76
CA ALA A 164 10.69 -13.66 9.01
C ALA A 164 9.63 -13.38 7.94
N TRP A 165 9.14 -14.41 7.23
CA TRP A 165 8.02 -14.26 6.28
C TRP A 165 6.73 -13.79 6.95
N VAL A 166 6.42 -14.27 8.15
CA VAL A 166 5.23 -13.83 8.92
C VAL A 166 5.37 -12.36 9.35
N PHE A 167 6.53 -11.96 9.87
CA PHE A 167 6.76 -10.56 10.25
C PHE A 167 6.77 -9.63 9.02
N MET A 168 7.33 -10.08 7.89
CA MET A 168 7.26 -9.36 6.63
C MET A 168 5.83 -9.19 6.15
N PHE A 169 5.02 -10.25 6.18
CA PHE A 169 3.61 -10.17 5.83
C PHE A 169 2.88 -9.12 6.69
N LEU A 170 3.12 -9.13 8.00
CA LEU A 170 2.50 -8.17 8.92
C LEU A 170 2.99 -6.74 8.68
N ALA A 171 4.29 -6.55 8.42
CA ALA A 171 4.88 -5.25 8.12
C ALA A 171 4.31 -4.64 6.83
N VAL A 172 4.23 -5.43 5.76
CA VAL A 172 3.64 -5.02 4.49
C VAL A 172 2.15 -4.73 4.64
N THR A 173 1.41 -5.60 5.33
CA THR A 173 -0.02 -5.40 5.61
C THR A 173 -0.26 -4.06 6.34
N SER A 174 0.56 -3.77 7.36
CA SER A 174 0.49 -2.54 8.14
C SER A 174 0.80 -1.28 7.30
N MET A 175 1.74 -1.36 6.34
CA MET A 175 1.97 -0.27 5.39
C MET A 175 0.80 -0.08 4.42
N CYS A 176 0.15 -1.17 4.00
CA CYS A 176 -0.96 -1.13 3.05
C CYS A 176 -2.23 -0.49 3.63
N PHE A 177 -2.36 -0.37 4.95
CA PHE A 177 -3.47 0.38 5.58
C PHE A 177 -3.53 1.83 5.09
N ASN A 178 -2.37 2.44 4.87
CA ASN A 178 -2.26 3.84 4.43
C ASN A 178 -2.90 4.07 3.06
N PHE A 179 -2.93 3.07 2.19
CA PHE A 179 -3.49 3.20 0.84
C PHE A 179 -5.02 3.28 0.85
N ALA A 180 -5.69 2.49 1.70
CA ALA A 180 -7.14 2.56 1.82
C ALA A 180 -7.58 3.91 2.41
N VAL A 181 -6.93 4.31 3.49
CA VAL A 181 -7.34 5.45 4.31
C VAL A 181 -7.02 6.79 3.65
N ASN A 182 -5.93 6.87 2.86
CA ASN A 182 -5.63 8.09 2.11
C ASN A 182 -6.68 8.38 1.02
N MET A 183 -7.31 7.34 0.45
CA MET A 183 -8.40 7.53 -0.53
C MET A 183 -9.68 8.05 0.13
N ASP A 184 -9.93 7.72 1.40
CA ASP A 184 -11.10 8.20 2.14
C ASP A 184 -10.91 9.62 2.72
N MET A 185 -9.66 10.12 2.76
CA MET A 185 -9.30 11.46 3.27
C MET A 185 -9.26 12.54 2.19
N LEU A 186 -9.09 12.16 0.92
CA LEU A 186 -9.01 13.04 -0.25
C LEU A 186 -10.39 13.20 -0.90
#